data_AF-A0A371DG72-F1
#
_entry.id   AF-A0A371DG72-F1
#
_cell.length_a   1.000
_cell.length_b   1.000
_cell.length_c   1.000
_cell.angle_alpha   90.00
_cell.angle_beta   90.00
_cell.angle_gamma   90.00
#
_symmetry.space_group_name_H-M   'P 1'
#
loop_
_entity.id
_entity.type
_entity.pdbx_description
1 polymer ?
#
loop_
_entity_poly.entity_id
_entity_poly.type
_entity_poly.pdbx_seq_one_letter_code
_entity_poly.pdbx_strand_id
1 'polypeptide(L)'
;MPHTSYRQPRAGSSSTSSDYEDLPDPWGDDMSELSELESESESTPDTENEVREEPPNEHEDRMFKLRQPVLVKPRGCREWYAGVVTKIREPSKEHNRPGRLYVVVFRRYRTNIRDAFSPLDGSIRPDTPQLRSLLLGSYD
;
A
#
# COMPACT_ATOMS: atom_id res chain seq x y z
N MET A 1 -11.19 -51.99 28.10
CA MET A 1 -10.32 -51.44 27.03
C MET A 1 -11.20 -51.25 25.79
N PRO A 2 -11.50 -50.02 25.36
CA PRO A 2 -12.31 -49.79 24.17
C PRO A 2 -11.46 -49.73 22.88
N HIS A 3 -12.12 -50.14 21.80
CA HIS A 3 -11.64 -50.47 20.47
C HIS A 3 -11.17 -49.26 19.65
N THR A 4 -10.13 -49.43 18.84
CA THR A 4 -9.80 -48.53 17.72
C THR A 4 -10.01 -49.24 16.39
N SER A 5 -10.89 -48.66 15.58
CA SER A 5 -11.28 -49.16 14.26
C SER A 5 -11.09 -48.05 13.22
N TYR A 6 -10.41 -48.42 12.14
CA TYR A 6 -10.39 -47.87 10.77
C TYR A 6 -9.93 -46.41 10.53
N ARG A 7 -8.91 -46.25 9.66
CA ARG A 7 -9.07 -45.77 8.28
C ARG A 7 -7.73 -45.62 7.54
N GLN A 8 -7.62 -46.24 6.37
CA GLN A 8 -6.72 -45.81 5.30
C GLN A 8 -7.34 -44.66 4.49
N PRO A 9 -6.51 -43.78 3.92
CA PRO A 9 -6.68 -43.30 2.55
C PRO A 9 -5.40 -43.60 1.75
N ARG A 10 -5.45 -44.41 0.69
CA ARG A 10 -5.95 -44.17 -0.69
C ARG A 10 -5.11 -43.13 -1.45
N ALA A 11 -4.55 -43.63 -2.55
CA ALA A 11 -3.71 -42.99 -3.55
C ALA A 11 -4.24 -41.63 -4.03
N GLY A 12 -3.29 -40.74 -4.35
CA GLY A 12 -3.51 -39.53 -5.13
C GLY A 12 -2.27 -39.31 -5.99
N SER A 13 -2.45 -39.47 -7.29
CA SER A 13 -1.43 -39.48 -8.34
C SER A 13 -0.70 -38.16 -8.48
N SER A 14 0.60 -38.25 -8.76
CA SER A 14 1.44 -37.17 -9.28
C SER A 14 1.00 -36.82 -10.70
N SER A 15 0.67 -35.55 -10.94
CA SER A 15 0.56 -34.96 -12.27
C SER A 15 1.52 -33.79 -12.37
N THR A 16 2.62 -33.98 -13.08
CA THR A 16 3.61 -32.96 -13.46
C THR A 16 3.75 -32.99 -14.98
N SER A 17 3.41 -31.89 -15.64
CA SER A 17 4.10 -31.34 -16.83
C SER A 17 3.19 -30.28 -17.45
N SER A 18 3.38 -29.02 -17.04
CA SER A 18 2.85 -27.88 -17.79
C SER A 18 3.86 -27.57 -18.89
N ASP A 19 3.43 -27.86 -20.10
CA ASP A 19 4.03 -27.46 -21.37
C ASP A 19 3.92 -25.92 -21.45
N TYR A 20 5.04 -25.20 -21.35
CA TYR A 20 5.08 -23.75 -21.53
C TYR A 20 5.51 -23.47 -22.96
N GLU A 21 4.54 -22.99 -23.74
CA GLU A 21 4.73 -22.52 -25.10
C GLU A 21 5.57 -21.24 -25.15
N ASP A 22 6.46 -21.26 -26.13
CA ASP A 22 7.35 -20.24 -26.66
C ASP A 22 6.58 -18.95 -27.04
N LEU A 23 6.93 -17.83 -26.43
CA LEU A 23 6.42 -16.50 -26.84
C LEU A 23 7.61 -15.60 -27.20
N PRO A 24 7.75 -15.18 -28.47
CA PRO A 24 8.80 -14.30 -28.92
C PRO A 24 8.60 -12.85 -28.45
N ASP A 25 9.72 -12.23 -28.11
CA ASP A 25 9.92 -10.86 -27.62
C ASP A 25 9.57 -9.81 -28.71
N PRO A 26 8.64 -8.87 -28.48
CA PRO A 26 8.26 -7.87 -29.49
C PRO A 26 8.88 -6.49 -29.20
N TRP A 27 10.17 -6.41 -28.84
CA TRP A 27 10.88 -5.12 -28.82
C TRP A 27 11.34 -4.81 -30.24
N GLY A 28 10.36 -4.50 -31.08
CA GLY A 28 10.56 -3.93 -32.40
C GLY A 28 11.09 -2.51 -32.28
N ASP A 29 12.30 -2.33 -32.77
CA ASP A 29 12.94 -1.09 -33.20
C ASP A 29 11.96 -0.19 -33.99
N ASP A 30 11.74 1.04 -33.54
CA ASP A 30 11.24 2.14 -34.38
C ASP A 30 11.89 3.46 -33.96
N MET A 31 13.13 3.66 -34.42
CA MET A 31 13.86 4.93 -34.33
C MET A 31 13.37 5.86 -35.45
N SER A 32 12.22 6.52 -35.24
CA SER A 32 11.72 7.57 -36.13
C SER A 32 12.43 8.92 -35.88
N GLU A 33 13.24 9.31 -36.85
CA GLU A 33 13.54 10.66 -37.38
C GLU A 33 13.44 11.87 -36.41
N LEU A 34 14.61 12.36 -35.98
CA LEU A 34 14.80 13.70 -35.42
C LEU A 34 14.66 14.75 -36.53
N SER A 35 13.48 15.38 -36.60
CA SER A 35 13.27 16.59 -37.39
C SER A 35 13.98 17.77 -36.72
N GLU A 36 14.81 18.45 -37.51
CA GLU A 36 15.49 19.71 -37.21
C GLU A 36 14.47 20.79 -36.82
N LEU A 37 14.72 21.46 -35.69
CA LEU A 37 14.03 22.69 -35.31
C LEU A 37 15.08 23.71 -34.88
N GLU A 38 15.51 24.52 -35.85
CA GLU A 38 16.03 25.85 -35.58
C GLU A 38 14.88 26.73 -35.05
N SER A 39 15.06 27.30 -33.86
CA SER A 39 14.40 28.54 -33.48
C SER A 39 15.21 29.22 -32.40
N GLU A 40 16.02 30.18 -32.85
CA GLU A 40 16.59 31.23 -32.02
C GLU A 40 15.44 32.07 -31.44
N SER A 41 15.41 32.26 -30.12
CA SER A 41 14.66 33.35 -29.49
C SER A 41 15.33 33.74 -28.18
N GLU A 42 16.10 34.81 -28.30
CA GLU A 42 16.58 35.71 -27.26
C GLU A 42 15.44 36.16 -26.32
N SER A 43 15.57 35.91 -25.02
CA SER A 43 15.00 36.76 -23.96
C SER A 43 15.63 36.45 -22.58
N THR A 44 15.92 37.54 -21.90
CA THR A 44 16.69 37.78 -20.66
C THR A 44 16.09 37.19 -19.37
N PRO A 45 16.84 37.23 -18.23
CA PRO A 45 16.80 36.25 -17.16
C PRO A 45 15.65 36.51 -16.19
N ASP A 46 14.90 35.46 -15.87
CA ASP A 46 13.94 35.48 -14.78
C ASP A 46 14.32 34.44 -13.71
N THR A 47 14.01 34.81 -12.48
CA THR A 47 14.58 34.26 -11.27
C THR A 47 13.84 32.98 -10.91
N GLU A 48 14.26 31.85 -11.45
CA GLU A 48 13.77 30.56 -10.98
C GLU A 48 14.56 30.16 -9.73
N ASN A 49 14.12 30.78 -8.64
CA ASN A 49 14.28 30.33 -7.27
C ASN A 49 14.13 28.80 -7.26
N GLU A 50 15.24 28.06 -7.17
CA GLU A 50 15.26 26.63 -6.86
C GLU A 50 14.65 26.46 -5.46
N VAL A 51 13.31 26.50 -5.39
CA VAL A 51 12.58 25.85 -4.33
C VAL A 51 12.80 24.37 -4.58
N ARG A 52 13.93 23.86 -4.09
CA ARG A 52 13.99 22.49 -3.64
C ARG A 52 12.85 22.36 -2.66
N GLU A 53 11.71 21.87 -3.14
CA GLU A 53 10.66 21.34 -2.30
C GLU A 53 11.32 20.21 -1.52
N GLU A 54 11.91 20.55 -0.37
CA GLU A 54 12.26 19.55 0.61
C GLU A 54 10.99 18.73 0.84
N PRO A 55 11.04 17.39 0.72
CA PRO A 55 9.87 16.58 1.00
C PRO A 55 9.38 16.99 2.39
N PRO A 56 8.11 17.41 2.54
CA PRO A 56 7.60 17.92 3.80
C PRO A 56 7.94 16.87 4.85
N ASN A 57 8.60 17.30 5.93
CA ASN A 57 9.15 16.44 6.96
C ASN A 57 8.02 15.58 7.57
N GLU A 58 7.73 14.43 6.94
CA GLU A 58 6.47 13.67 7.07
C GLU A 58 6.29 13.02 8.44
N HIS A 59 7.20 13.27 9.37
CA HIS A 59 7.25 12.62 10.67
C HIS A 59 6.41 13.33 11.74
N GLU A 60 6.26 14.65 11.68
CA GLU A 60 5.47 15.40 12.68
C GLU A 60 3.95 15.36 12.40
N ASP A 61 3.52 15.15 11.15
CA ASP A 61 2.10 15.13 10.76
C ASP A 61 1.39 13.76 10.91
N ARG A 62 2.10 12.71 11.34
CA ARG A 62 1.52 11.35 11.46
C ARG A 62 0.86 11.06 12.81
N MET A 63 0.42 12.10 13.52
CA MET A 63 -0.39 11.93 14.72
C MET A 63 -1.87 11.83 14.37
N PHE A 64 -2.48 10.68 14.68
CA PHE A 64 -3.92 10.50 14.52
C PHE A 64 -4.67 10.76 15.83
N LYS A 65 -5.90 11.27 15.73
CA LYS A 65 -6.80 11.53 16.84
C LYS A 65 -7.80 10.39 17.01
N LEU A 66 -8.37 10.26 18.20
CA LEU A 66 -9.50 9.37 18.42
C LEU A 66 -10.66 9.77 17.50
N ARG A 67 -11.34 8.75 16.95
CA ARG A 67 -12.45 8.88 16.01
C ARG A 67 -12.08 9.52 14.66
N GLN A 68 -10.79 9.73 14.38
CA GLN A 68 -10.35 10.23 13.08
C GLN A 68 -10.55 9.15 12.00
N PRO A 69 -11.12 9.52 10.83
CA PRO A 69 -11.17 8.64 9.67
C PRO A 69 -9.76 8.47 9.07
N VAL A 70 -9.41 7.24 8.76
CA VAL A 70 -8.09 6.85 8.27
C VAL A 70 -8.19 5.76 7.21
N LEU A 71 -7.18 5.69 6.36
CA LEU A 71 -6.97 4.59 5.42
C LEU A 71 -5.93 3.64 6.02
N VAL A 72 -6.22 2.34 6.01
CA VAL A 72 -5.33 1.32 6.55
C VAL A 72 -5.08 0.20 5.54
N LYS A 73 -3.87 -0.35 5.57
CA LYS A 73 -3.45 -1.51 4.79
C LYS A 73 -3.07 -2.65 5.74
N PRO A 74 -4.00 -3.57 6.04
CA PRO A 74 -3.74 -4.70 6.93
C PRO A 74 -2.61 -5.58 6.41
N ARG A 75 -1.88 -6.22 7.32
CA ARG A 75 -0.77 -7.12 6.95
C ARG A 75 -1.27 -8.25 6.07
N GLY A 76 -0.49 -8.58 5.04
CA GLY A 76 -0.85 -9.60 4.04
C GLY A 76 -1.96 -9.18 3.07
N CYS A 77 -2.43 -7.93 3.10
CA CYS A 77 -3.39 -7.40 2.14
C CYS A 77 -2.72 -6.39 1.20
N ARG A 78 -3.14 -6.38 -0.06
CA ARG A 78 -2.69 -5.38 -1.04
C ARG A 78 -3.58 -4.15 -1.04
N GLU A 79 -4.87 -4.30 -0.74
CA GLU A 79 -5.84 -3.19 -0.75
C GLU A 79 -5.76 -2.32 0.51
N TRP A 80 -6.17 -1.07 0.33
CA TRP A 80 -6.44 -0.12 1.40
C TRP A 80 -7.91 -0.17 1.80
N TYR A 81 -8.18 0.05 3.08
CA TYR A 81 -9.50 0.03 3.66
C TYR A 81 -9.75 1.32 4.44
N ALA A 82 -10.93 1.90 4.29
CA ALA A 82 -11.37 3.01 5.12
C ALA A 82 -11.77 2.50 6.51
N GLY A 83 -11.33 3.22 7.54
CA GLY A 83 -11.59 2.88 8.94
C GLY A 83 -11.55 4.10 9.85
N VAL A 84 -11.72 3.85 11.14
CA VAL A 84 -11.75 4.89 12.18
C VAL A 84 -10.88 4.49 13.36
N VAL A 85 -10.10 5.43 13.87
CA VAL A 85 -9.27 5.23 15.07
C VAL A 85 -10.17 5.11 16.30
N THR A 86 -10.09 3.99 17.01
CA THR A 86 -10.90 3.70 18.21
C THR A 86 -10.12 3.72 19.51
N LYS A 87 -8.79 3.51 19.45
CA LYS A 87 -7.92 3.57 20.63
C LYS A 87 -6.51 3.97 20.22
N ILE A 88 -5.84 4.75 21.05
CA ILE A 88 -4.43 5.10 20.89
C ILE A 88 -3.68 4.41 22.03
N ARG A 89 -2.64 3.64 21.69
CA ARG A 89 -1.75 2.99 22.66
C ARG A 89 -0.40 3.70 22.61
N GLU A 90 -0.01 4.28 23.72
CA GLU A 90 1.29 4.91 23.85
C GLU A 90 2.40 3.86 23.94
N PRO A 91 3.63 4.19 23.49
CA PRO A 91 4.75 3.29 23.64
C PRO A 91 4.99 3.03 25.14
N SER A 92 4.89 1.77 25.56
CA SER A 92 5.30 1.35 26.89
C SER A 92 6.75 0.89 26.86
N LYS A 93 7.56 1.39 27.80
CA LYS A 93 8.94 0.95 28.01
C LYS A 93 9.04 -0.55 28.32
N GLU A 94 7.96 -1.14 28.84
CA GLU A 94 7.90 -2.55 29.23
C GLU A 94 7.78 -3.52 28.04
N HIS A 95 7.33 -3.04 26.87
CA HIS A 95 7.01 -3.91 25.74
C HIS A 95 7.97 -3.78 24.54
N ASN A 96 9.08 -3.04 24.67
CA ASN A 96 10.09 -2.83 23.61
C ASN A 96 9.50 -2.49 22.22
N ARG A 97 8.33 -1.84 22.17
CA ARG A 97 7.73 -1.36 20.92
C ARG A 97 8.01 0.13 20.77
N PRO A 98 8.86 0.54 19.82
CA PRO A 98 9.37 1.91 19.75
C PRO A 98 8.37 2.96 19.21
N GLY A 99 7.06 2.71 19.22
CA GLY A 99 6.10 3.62 18.60
C GLY A 99 4.69 3.54 19.16
N ARG A 100 3.97 4.66 19.03
CA ARG A 100 2.54 4.76 19.30
C ARG A 100 1.76 3.90 18.31
N LEU A 101 0.82 3.10 18.80
CA LEU A 101 -0.04 2.25 17.98
C LEU A 101 -1.47 2.78 17.96
N TYR A 102 -2.07 2.78 16.79
CA TYR A 102 -3.44 3.24 16.56
C TYR A 102 -4.31 2.04 16.27
N VAL A 103 -5.27 1.77 17.14
CA VAL A 103 -6.23 0.70 16.96
C VAL A 103 -7.37 1.22 16.09
N VAL A 104 -7.49 0.68 14.89
CA VAL A 104 -8.46 1.10 13.87
C VAL A 104 -9.50 0.01 13.70
N VAL A 105 -10.77 0.42 13.56
CA VAL A 105 -11.85 -0.46 13.11
C VAL A 105 -12.17 -0.14 11.65
N PHE A 106 -12.15 -1.16 10.79
CA PHE A 106 -12.40 -1.04 9.35
C PHE A 106 -13.22 -2.23 8.86
N ARG A 107 -13.86 -2.10 7.70
CA ARG A 107 -14.74 -3.15 7.17
C ARG A 107 -14.05 -3.92 6.04
N ARG A 108 -14.00 -5.25 6.15
CA ARG A 108 -13.48 -6.16 5.11
C ARG A 108 -14.45 -7.33 4.93
N TYR A 109 -14.78 -7.68 3.68
CA TYR A 109 -15.76 -8.72 3.34
C TYR A 109 -17.05 -8.64 4.18
N ARG A 110 -17.59 -7.43 4.31
CA ARG A 110 -18.77 -7.08 5.12
C ARG A 110 -18.64 -7.21 6.64
N THR A 111 -17.51 -7.64 7.18
CA THR A 111 -17.24 -7.78 8.62
C THR A 111 -16.40 -6.62 9.16
N ASN A 112 -16.65 -6.21 10.40
CA ASN A 112 -15.81 -5.22 11.10
C ASN A 112 -14.58 -5.90 11.70
N ILE A 113 -13.40 -5.45 11.32
CA ILE A 113 -12.11 -5.92 11.82
C ILE A 113 -11.51 -4.82 12.69
N ARG A 114 -10.84 -5.22 13.77
CA ARG A 114 -10.10 -4.33 14.66
C ARG A 114 -8.63 -4.74 14.67
N ASP A 115 -7.75 -3.82 14.29
CA ASP A 115 -6.31 -4.09 14.26
C ASP A 115 -5.49 -2.85 14.69
N ALA A 116 -4.22 -3.05 15.03
CA ALA A 116 -3.32 -2.02 15.51
C ALA A 116 -2.25 -1.66 14.46
N PHE A 117 -2.18 -0.38 14.12
CA PHE A 117 -1.31 0.15 13.08
C PHE A 117 -0.26 1.09 13.66
N SER A 118 0.94 1.01 13.11
CA SER A 118 2.05 1.93 13.37
C SER A 118 2.16 2.90 12.20
N PRO A 119 2.23 4.23 12.43
CA PRO A 119 2.48 5.18 11.35
C PRO A 119 3.87 5.04 10.72
N LEU A 120 4.80 4.39 11.43
CA LEU A 120 6.14 4.11 10.93
C LEU A 120 6.13 3.03 9.83
N ASP A 121 5.17 2.11 9.89
CA ASP A 121 5.05 1.00 8.93
C ASP A 121 4.46 1.48 7.58
N GLY A 122 4.01 2.74 7.49
CA GLY A 122 3.31 3.26 6.31
C GLY A 122 1.98 2.56 6.00
N SER A 123 1.46 1.76 6.94
CA SER A 123 0.22 0.97 6.81
C SER A 123 -1.03 1.73 7.26
N ILE A 124 -0.88 2.98 7.69
CA ILE A 124 -1.97 3.88 8.07
C ILE A 124 -1.70 5.27 7.48
N ARG A 125 -2.73 5.88 6.89
CA ARG A 125 -2.70 7.21 6.27
C ARG A 125 -3.96 7.99 6.63
N PRO A 126 -3.93 9.33 6.63
CA PRO A 126 -5.14 10.12 6.79
C PRO A 126 -6.11 9.85 5.65
N ASP A 127 -7.41 9.85 5.95
CA ASP A 127 -8.44 9.73 4.91
C ASP A 127 -8.71 11.10 4.29
N THR A 128 -7.90 11.45 3.29
CA THR A 128 -8.08 12.65 2.47
C THR A 128 -8.70 12.27 1.13
N PRO A 129 -9.48 13.15 0.48
CA PRO A 129 -10.08 12.87 -0.83
C PRO A 129 -9.03 12.45 -1.88
N GLN A 130 -7.89 13.13 -1.91
CA GLN A 130 -6.78 12.83 -2.83
C GLN A 130 -6.24 11.41 -2.63
N LEU A 131 -5.98 11.01 -1.38
CA LEU A 131 -5.49 9.66 -1.07
C LEU A 131 -6.57 8.61 -1.29
N ARG A 132 -7.84 8.94 -1.06
CA ARG A 132 -8.95 8.05 -1.31
C ARG A 132 -9.05 7.70 -2.80
N SER A 133 -9.03 8.70 -3.69
CA SER A 133 -9.04 8.46 -5.14
C SER A 133 -7.83 7.65 -5.59
N LEU A 134 -6.65 7.93 -5.02
CA LEU A 134 -5.42 7.22 -5.34
C LEU A 134 -5.41 5.75 -4.87
N LEU A 135 -5.91 5.47 -3.66
CA LEU A 135 -5.70 4.19 -2.97
C LEU A 135 -6.91 3.25 -3.01
N LEU A 136 -8.12 3.81 -3.11
CA LEU A 136 -9.37 3.04 -3.17
C LEU A 136 -9.97 3.04 -4.58
N GLY A 137 -9.39 3.81 -5.51
CA GLY A 137 -9.93 4.02 -6.84
C GLY A 137 -11.03 5.07 -6.86
N SER A 138 -11.09 5.83 -7.95
CA SER A 138 -12.22 6.67 -8.28
C SER A 138 -13.45 5.78 -8.43
N TYR A 139 -14.40 5.88 -7.51
CA TYR A 139 -15.75 5.40 -7.79
C TYR A 139 -16.42 6.49 -8.63
N ASP A 140 -16.52 6.24 -9.93
CA ASP A 140 -17.43 6.95 -10.84
C ASP A 140 -18.87 6.52 -10.53
#